data_AF-A0A7S0CTL3-F1
#
_entry.id   AF-A0A7S0CTL3-F1
#
_cell.length_a   1.000
_cell.length_b   1.000
_cell.length_c   1.000
_cell.angle_alpha   90.00
_cell.angle_beta   90.00
_cell.angle_gamma   90.00
#
_symmetry.space_group_name_H-M   'P 1'
#
loop_
_entity.id
_entity.type
_entity.pdbx_description
1 polymer ?
#
loop_
_entity_poly.entity_id
_entity_poly.type
_entity_poly.pdbx_seq_one_letter_code
_entity_poly.pdbx_strand_id
1 'polypeptide(L)'
;RILACAPRSAGRCGCGAARSREAASLGSRVARRVSLAIAMAAPSDAGRDPFGMGTTDDGTRVDDGYLSDLLSFSVTQLNREPERLKEQGERAVIARRETAQRRYDAFVGASECYDVVRREVADVERGLEAMRASLPALRAGCQAFAVRAEQISKARAAHRRTLANQSALLDLLEAPSLQDTCVRHGNYDEALEIQSFVDKATRRHGEKKIAALAQIAEGSRNASDAMLSSLLDKLRDPHIALPECLKVVGVLRRSDAMDETALRRAFLRCRESAVADAAAA
;
A
#
# COMPACT_ATOMS: atom_id res chain seq x y z
N ARG A 1 -10.84 5.73 22.59
CA ARG A 1 -9.74 4.80 22.99
C ARG A 1 -8.78 4.61 21.81
N ILE A 2 -8.13 5.69 21.38
CA ILE A 2 -6.99 5.66 20.46
C ILE A 2 -5.87 6.30 21.25
N LEU A 3 -4.93 5.51 21.74
CA LEU A 3 -3.65 5.91 22.32
C LEU A 3 -2.85 4.64 22.64
N ALA A 4 -1.52 4.77 22.55
CA ALA A 4 -0.49 3.77 22.84
C ALA A 4 -0.12 2.79 21.71
N CYS A 5 0.50 3.35 20.66
CA CYS A 5 1.59 2.65 19.96
C CYS A 5 2.91 3.35 20.34
N ALA A 6 3.64 2.72 21.25
CA ALA A 6 5.06 2.98 21.49
C ALA A 6 5.70 1.64 21.84
N PRO A 7 6.85 1.32 21.24
CA PRO A 7 7.88 0.60 21.98
C PRO A 7 9.15 1.45 22.01
N ARG A 8 9.44 1.98 23.20
CA ARG A 8 10.80 2.30 23.65
C ARG A 8 11.38 1.01 24.25
N SER A 9 12.35 0.41 23.59
CA SER A 9 13.47 -0.25 24.27
C SER A 9 14.65 -0.31 23.31
N ALA A 10 15.51 0.70 23.45
CA ALA A 10 16.84 0.73 22.88
C ALA A 10 17.68 -0.36 23.54
N GLY A 11 17.65 -1.57 22.98
CA GLY A 11 18.66 -2.59 23.21
C GLY A 11 19.92 -2.23 22.43
N ARG A 12 20.98 -1.86 23.15
CA ARG A 12 22.30 -1.58 22.61
C ARG A 12 22.83 -2.80 21.82
N CYS A 13 22.72 -2.77 20.50
CA CYS A 13 23.52 -3.64 19.62
C CYS A 13 24.91 -3.02 19.43
N GLY A 14 25.74 -3.09 20.47
CA GLY A 14 27.14 -2.67 20.45
C GLY A 14 28.11 -3.70 19.85
N CYS A 15 27.62 -4.76 19.22
CA CYS A 15 28.47 -5.88 18.76
C CYS A 15 28.87 -5.82 17.27
N GLY A 16 28.26 -4.95 16.45
CA GLY A 16 28.54 -4.86 15.01
C GLY A 16 29.75 -3.99 14.64
N ALA A 17 30.04 -2.96 15.43
CA ALA A 17 31.12 -2.01 15.14
C ALA A 17 32.52 -2.53 15.52
N ALA A 18 32.60 -3.42 16.52
CA ALA A 18 33.86 -4.04 16.93
C ALA A 18 34.33 -5.08 15.91
N ARG A 19 33.43 -5.96 15.43
CA ARG A 19 33.75 -6.98 14.42
C ARG A 19 34.12 -6.40 13.05
N SER A 20 33.49 -5.28 12.65
CA SER A 20 33.81 -4.62 11.38
C SER A 20 35.15 -3.88 11.41
N ARG A 21 35.57 -3.31 12.54
CA ARG A 21 36.91 -2.71 12.69
C ARG A 21 38.02 -3.75 12.82
N GLU A 22 37.79 -4.86 13.52
CA GLU A 22 38.73 -5.98 13.55
C GLU A 22 38.87 -6.63 12.16
N ALA A 23 37.76 -6.89 11.46
CA ALA A 23 37.77 -7.42 10.09
C ALA A 23 38.45 -6.48 9.08
N ALA A 24 38.31 -5.16 9.22
CA ALA A 24 39.03 -4.19 8.38
C ALA A 24 40.55 -4.17 8.69
N SER A 25 40.94 -4.30 9.96
CA SER A 25 42.36 -4.32 10.36
C SER A 25 43.05 -5.64 9.95
N LEU A 26 42.37 -6.77 10.11
CA LEU A 26 42.79 -8.09 9.62
C LEU A 26 42.80 -8.11 8.09
N GLY A 27 41.78 -7.56 7.44
CA GLY A 27 41.70 -7.38 5.99
C GLY A 27 42.86 -6.57 5.42
N SER A 28 43.31 -5.49 6.09
CA SER A 28 44.46 -4.69 5.63
C SER A 28 45.81 -5.41 5.79
N ARG A 29 45.98 -6.21 6.85
CA ARG A 29 47.21 -6.99 7.11
C ARG A 29 47.28 -8.25 6.26
N VAL A 30 46.15 -8.91 6.05
CA VAL A 30 46.00 -10.03 5.11
C VAL A 30 46.14 -9.52 3.69
N ALA A 31 45.49 -8.42 3.28
CA ALA A 31 45.68 -7.85 1.94
C ALA A 31 47.12 -7.40 1.67
N ARG A 32 47.84 -6.82 2.64
CA ARG A 32 49.27 -6.50 2.48
C ARG A 32 50.14 -7.75 2.41
N ARG A 33 49.86 -8.78 3.20
CA ARG A 33 50.59 -10.06 3.15
C ARG A 33 50.27 -10.87 1.89
N VAL A 34 49.02 -10.83 1.42
CA VAL A 34 48.54 -11.46 0.19
C VAL A 34 49.07 -10.71 -1.03
N SER A 35 49.09 -9.37 -1.04
CA SER A 35 49.70 -8.60 -2.14
C SER A 35 51.21 -8.82 -2.21
N LEU A 36 51.90 -8.90 -1.06
CA LEU A 36 53.32 -9.20 -1.02
C LEU A 36 53.61 -10.66 -1.37
N ALA A 37 52.77 -11.61 -0.95
CA ALA A 37 52.92 -13.03 -1.28
C ALA A 37 52.55 -13.33 -2.74
N ILE A 38 51.51 -12.72 -3.31
CA ILE A 38 51.15 -12.85 -4.73
C ILE A 38 52.24 -12.19 -5.61
N ALA A 39 52.82 -11.06 -5.18
CA ALA A 39 53.94 -10.44 -5.89
C ALA A 39 55.27 -11.21 -5.75
N MET A 40 55.49 -11.92 -4.63
CA MET A 40 56.73 -12.67 -4.35
C MET A 40 56.67 -14.16 -4.74
N ALA A 41 55.46 -14.70 -4.91
CA ALA A 41 55.17 -16.06 -5.34
C ALA A 41 54.64 -16.11 -6.77
N ALA A 42 54.73 -15.01 -7.54
CA ALA A 42 54.70 -15.10 -8.98
C ALA A 42 55.99 -15.82 -9.42
N PRO A 43 55.94 -17.12 -9.82
CA PRO A 43 57.01 -17.64 -10.64
C PRO A 43 57.13 -16.73 -11.87
N SER A 44 58.31 -16.58 -12.44
CA SER A 44 58.52 -15.88 -13.70
C SER A 44 57.85 -16.58 -14.91
N ASP A 45 56.79 -17.36 -14.71
CA ASP A 45 55.83 -17.68 -15.75
C ASP A 45 54.96 -16.43 -15.94
N ALA A 46 55.47 -15.49 -16.73
CA ALA A 46 54.60 -14.61 -17.47
C ALA A 46 53.65 -15.49 -18.28
N GLY A 47 52.35 -15.49 -17.93
CA GLY A 47 51.31 -16.01 -18.82
C GLY A 47 50.34 -17.05 -18.27
N ARG A 48 50.18 -17.25 -16.94
CA ARG A 48 49.02 -17.99 -16.44
C ARG A 48 48.22 -17.23 -15.40
N ASP A 49 47.21 -16.54 -15.92
CA ASP A 49 46.18 -15.87 -15.13
C ASP A 49 45.51 -16.86 -14.16
N PRO A 50 45.39 -16.54 -12.85
CA PRO A 50 44.65 -17.38 -11.90
C PRO A 50 43.14 -17.37 -12.14
N PHE A 51 42.66 -16.43 -12.97
CA PHE A 51 41.27 -16.28 -13.37
C PHE A 51 41.19 -16.41 -14.88
N GLY A 52 41.13 -17.65 -15.36
CA GLY A 52 41.03 -17.96 -16.79
C GLY A 52 39.78 -17.33 -17.41
N MET A 53 39.98 -16.18 -18.05
CA MET A 53 39.03 -15.60 -18.99
C MET A 53 39.77 -14.68 -19.97
N GLY A 54 40.31 -15.26 -21.05
CA GLY A 54 40.79 -14.48 -22.19
C GLY A 54 42.05 -15.03 -22.85
N THR A 55 41.85 -15.70 -23.99
CA THR A 55 42.84 -15.99 -25.05
C THR A 55 44.11 -16.73 -24.67
N THR A 56 44.04 -18.05 -24.85
CA THR A 56 45.19 -18.89 -25.24
C THR A 56 45.73 -18.39 -26.58
N ASP A 57 46.64 -17.41 -26.56
CA ASP A 57 47.57 -17.18 -27.65
C ASP A 57 48.97 -17.43 -27.09
N ASP A 58 49.26 -18.72 -26.92
CA ASP A 58 50.58 -19.25 -26.52
C ASP A 58 51.48 -19.31 -27.76
N GLY A 59 51.51 -18.21 -28.51
CA GLY A 59 52.51 -17.94 -29.52
C GLY A 59 53.76 -17.48 -28.81
N THR A 60 54.88 -18.14 -29.06
CA THR A 60 56.22 -17.80 -28.56
C THR A 60 56.48 -16.32 -28.83
N ARG A 61 56.26 -15.45 -27.83
CA ARG A 61 56.65 -14.04 -27.91
C ARG A 61 58.17 -14.03 -27.91
N VAL A 62 58.75 -14.01 -29.10
CA VAL A 62 60.19 -13.86 -29.26
C VAL A 62 60.50 -12.42 -28.91
N ASP A 63 61.30 -12.19 -27.86
CA ASP A 63 61.67 -10.84 -27.44
C ASP A 63 62.44 -10.13 -28.57
N ASP A 64 61.82 -9.13 -29.21
CA ASP A 64 62.38 -8.41 -30.37
C ASP A 64 63.76 -7.77 -30.08
N GLY A 65 64.01 -7.39 -28.82
CA GLY A 65 65.31 -6.90 -28.37
C GLY A 65 66.40 -7.97 -28.41
N TYR A 66 66.07 -9.20 -28.03
CA TYR A 66 67.01 -10.32 -28.08
C TYR A 66 67.35 -10.72 -29.52
N LEU A 67 66.37 -10.61 -30.43
CA LEU A 67 66.59 -10.81 -31.86
C LEU A 67 67.55 -9.76 -32.45
N SER A 68 67.42 -8.49 -32.03
CA SER A 68 68.34 -7.44 -32.47
C SER A 68 69.78 -7.65 -31.98
N ASP A 69 69.95 -8.17 -30.76
CA ASP A 69 71.26 -8.51 -30.20
C ASP A 69 71.88 -9.72 -30.92
N LEU A 70 71.09 -10.73 -31.27
CA LEU A 70 71.54 -11.91 -32.03
C LEU A 70 72.11 -11.56 -33.40
N LEU A 71 71.50 -10.60 -34.10
CA LEU A 71 71.97 -10.11 -35.40
C LEU A 71 73.26 -9.29 -35.31
N SER A 72 73.59 -8.79 -34.11
CA SER A 72 74.82 -8.02 -33.86
C SER A 72 76.02 -8.90 -33.46
N PHE A 73 75.80 -10.19 -33.16
CA PHE A 73 76.86 -11.10 -32.71
C PHE A 73 77.74 -11.62 -33.86
N SER A 74 79.02 -11.84 -33.54
CA SER A 74 79.96 -12.52 -34.45
C SER A 74 79.62 -14.00 -34.61
N VAL A 75 79.97 -14.62 -35.74
CA VAL A 75 79.71 -16.05 -36.03
C VAL A 75 80.24 -16.99 -34.93
N THR A 76 81.34 -16.62 -34.28
CA THR A 76 81.91 -17.36 -33.14
C THR A 76 81.11 -17.22 -31.85
N GLN A 77 80.43 -16.10 -31.64
CA GLN A 77 79.53 -15.90 -30.50
C GLN A 77 78.20 -16.60 -30.74
N LEU A 78 77.64 -16.49 -31.95
CA LEU A 78 76.37 -17.14 -32.30
C LEU A 78 76.44 -18.67 -32.16
N ASN A 79 77.59 -19.29 -32.45
CA ASN A 79 77.80 -20.72 -32.22
C ASN A 79 77.92 -21.12 -30.74
N ARG A 80 78.28 -20.19 -29.84
CA ARG A 80 78.37 -20.41 -28.39
C ARG A 80 77.09 -20.02 -27.63
N GLU A 81 76.27 -19.15 -28.21
CA GLU A 81 74.96 -18.77 -27.67
C GLU A 81 74.04 -19.96 -27.33
N PRO A 82 73.89 -21.02 -28.14
CA PRO A 82 73.01 -22.14 -27.77
C PRO A 82 73.50 -22.89 -26.52
N GLU A 83 74.82 -23.01 -26.34
CA GLU A 83 75.39 -23.61 -25.12
C GLU A 83 75.17 -22.68 -23.92
N ARG A 84 75.36 -21.38 -24.10
CA ARG A 84 75.09 -20.37 -23.06
C ARG A 84 73.63 -20.36 -22.62
N LEU A 85 72.69 -20.44 -23.57
CA LEU A 85 71.25 -20.51 -23.29
C LEU A 85 70.88 -21.80 -22.57
N LYS A 86 71.48 -22.93 -22.93
CA LYS A 86 71.27 -24.19 -22.20
C LYS A 86 71.76 -24.08 -20.76
N GLU A 87 72.96 -23.57 -20.55
CA GLU A 87 73.48 -23.34 -19.19
C GLU A 87 72.62 -22.36 -18.39
N GLN A 88 72.16 -21.26 -19.00
CA GLN A 88 71.28 -20.29 -18.35
C GLN A 88 69.91 -20.89 -18.05
N GLY A 89 69.35 -21.70 -18.94
CA GLY A 89 68.11 -22.44 -18.73
C GLY A 89 68.22 -23.44 -17.58
N GLU A 90 69.31 -24.22 -17.54
CA GLU A 90 69.60 -25.14 -16.44
C GLU A 90 69.76 -24.39 -15.11
N ARG A 91 70.51 -23.28 -15.10
CA ARG A 91 70.64 -22.40 -13.92
C ARG A 91 69.30 -21.82 -13.49
N ALA A 92 68.44 -21.39 -14.41
CA ALA A 92 67.11 -20.86 -14.10
C ALA A 92 66.19 -21.95 -13.52
N VAL A 93 66.26 -23.19 -14.04
CA VAL A 93 65.51 -24.32 -13.50
C VAL A 93 65.98 -24.67 -12.09
N ILE A 94 67.29 -24.70 -11.85
CA ILE A 94 67.86 -24.95 -10.52
C ILE A 94 67.46 -23.81 -9.56
N ALA A 95 67.59 -22.55 -9.97
CA ALA A 95 67.20 -21.39 -9.17
C ALA A 95 65.69 -21.37 -8.86
N ARG A 96 64.84 -21.77 -9.81
CA ARG A 96 63.39 -21.93 -9.60
C ARG A 96 63.10 -23.03 -8.60
N ARG A 97 63.75 -24.20 -8.73
CA ARG A 97 63.60 -25.32 -7.78
C ARG A 97 64.07 -24.93 -6.39
N GLU A 98 65.22 -24.28 -6.28
CA GLU A 98 65.76 -23.82 -5.01
C GLU A 98 64.86 -22.76 -4.37
N THR A 99 64.35 -21.80 -5.15
CA THR A 99 63.43 -20.79 -4.66
C THR A 99 62.10 -21.42 -4.22
N ALA A 100 61.59 -22.39 -4.99
CA ALA A 100 60.39 -23.15 -4.64
C ALA A 100 60.61 -23.97 -3.35
N GLN A 101 61.77 -24.60 -3.18
CA GLN A 101 62.13 -25.36 -1.98
C GLN A 101 62.40 -24.46 -0.76
N ARG A 102 62.96 -23.26 -0.95
CA ARG A 102 63.23 -22.31 0.14
C ARG A 102 61.99 -21.54 0.58
N ARG A 103 61.02 -21.35 -0.32
CA ARG A 103 59.81 -20.54 -0.08
C ARG A 103 58.51 -21.32 -0.28
N TYR A 104 58.53 -22.64 -0.13
CA TYR A 104 57.32 -23.47 -0.32
C TYR A 104 56.17 -23.01 0.61
N ASP A 105 56.49 -22.54 1.82
CA ASP A 105 55.51 -21.98 2.77
C ASP A 105 54.71 -20.80 2.20
N ALA A 106 55.33 -19.96 1.35
CA ALA A 106 54.64 -18.83 0.72
C ALA A 106 53.67 -19.30 -0.37
N PHE A 107 54.01 -20.36 -1.12
CA PHE A 107 53.13 -20.96 -2.11
C PHE A 107 51.93 -21.66 -1.45
N VAL A 108 52.16 -22.40 -0.37
CA VAL A 108 51.10 -23.04 0.41
C VAL A 108 50.19 -21.98 1.03
N GLY A 109 50.76 -20.96 1.67
CA GLY A 109 49.98 -19.85 2.25
C GLY A 109 49.18 -19.07 1.21
N ALA A 110 49.72 -18.88 -0.01
CA ALA A 110 48.97 -18.28 -1.11
C ALA A 110 47.79 -19.17 -1.52
N SER A 111 47.99 -20.48 -1.70
CA SER A 111 46.93 -21.43 -2.04
C SER A 111 45.81 -21.45 -0.98
N GLU A 112 46.17 -21.46 0.30
CA GLU A 112 45.20 -21.39 1.40
C GLU A 112 44.41 -20.08 1.37
N CYS A 113 45.06 -18.94 1.10
CA CYS A 113 44.39 -17.66 0.94
C CYS A 113 43.43 -17.66 -0.26
N TYR A 114 43.83 -18.26 -1.39
CA TYR A 114 42.96 -18.42 -2.55
C TYR A 114 41.73 -19.28 -2.23
N ASP A 115 41.90 -20.37 -1.46
CA ASP A 115 40.78 -21.20 -1.03
C ASP A 115 39.81 -20.46 -0.12
N VAL A 116 40.31 -19.65 0.82
CA VAL A 116 39.47 -18.80 1.67
C VAL A 116 38.70 -17.80 0.82
N VAL A 117 39.38 -17.03 -0.05
CA VAL A 117 38.71 -16.04 -0.91
C VAL A 117 37.67 -16.69 -1.80
N ARG A 118 37.96 -17.85 -2.38
CA ARG A 118 37.01 -18.60 -3.22
C ARG A 118 35.76 -19.01 -2.46
N ARG A 119 35.89 -19.45 -1.20
CA ARG A 119 34.75 -19.78 -0.33
C ARG A 119 33.91 -18.55 -0.01
N GLU A 120 34.55 -17.44 0.37
CA GLU A 120 33.84 -16.19 0.67
C GLU A 120 33.07 -15.66 -0.56
N VAL A 121 33.67 -15.74 -1.76
CA VAL A 121 32.98 -15.36 -3.01
C VAL A 121 31.77 -16.27 -3.26
N ALA A 122 31.92 -17.59 -3.09
CA ALA A 122 30.80 -18.52 -3.22
C ALA A 122 29.69 -18.26 -2.18
N ASP A 123 30.05 -17.84 -0.97
CA ASP A 123 29.08 -17.46 0.08
C ASP A 123 28.31 -16.19 -0.29
N VAL A 124 29.00 -15.20 -0.85
CA VAL A 124 28.38 -13.98 -1.38
C VAL A 124 27.45 -14.31 -2.54
N GLU A 125 27.87 -15.15 -3.48
CA GLU A 125 27.02 -15.59 -4.60
C GLU A 125 25.74 -16.27 -4.11
N ARG A 126 25.85 -17.18 -3.13
CA ARG A 126 24.69 -17.82 -2.50
C ARG A 126 23.79 -16.81 -1.80
N GLY A 127 24.36 -15.84 -1.09
CA GLY A 127 23.60 -14.77 -0.44
C GLY A 127 22.86 -13.87 -1.43
N LEU A 128 23.50 -13.52 -2.55
CA LEU A 128 22.89 -12.72 -3.62
C LEU A 128 21.76 -13.50 -4.31
N GLU A 129 21.94 -14.80 -4.57
CA GLU A 129 20.90 -15.61 -5.19
C GLU A 129 19.71 -15.83 -4.24
N ALA A 130 19.95 -16.01 -2.94
CA ALA A 130 18.89 -16.05 -1.94
C ALA A 130 18.13 -14.72 -1.84
N MET A 131 18.83 -13.58 -1.87
CA MET A 131 18.20 -12.26 -1.92
C MET A 131 17.36 -12.11 -3.20
N ARG A 132 17.92 -12.48 -4.36
CA ARG A 132 17.23 -12.46 -5.64
C ARG A 132 15.96 -13.31 -5.62
N ALA A 133 15.99 -14.49 -5.01
CA ALA A 133 14.83 -15.35 -4.84
C ALA A 133 13.76 -14.76 -3.91
N SER A 134 14.14 -13.92 -2.94
CA SER A 134 13.20 -13.27 -2.00
C SER A 134 12.49 -12.03 -2.55
N LEU A 135 13.09 -11.32 -3.51
CA LEU A 135 12.54 -10.09 -4.09
C LEU A 135 11.16 -10.26 -4.74
N PRO A 136 10.86 -11.34 -5.49
CA PRO A 136 9.53 -11.57 -6.04
C PRO A 136 8.45 -11.72 -4.96
N ALA A 137 8.75 -12.41 -3.86
CA ALA A 137 7.81 -12.57 -2.75
C ALA A 137 7.53 -11.23 -2.06
N LEU A 138 8.57 -10.41 -1.85
CA LEU A 138 8.41 -9.05 -1.31
C LEU A 138 7.57 -8.18 -2.26
N ARG A 139 7.85 -8.21 -3.57
CA ARG A 139 7.11 -7.46 -4.58
C ARG A 139 5.63 -7.85 -4.59
N ALA A 140 5.33 -9.16 -4.58
CA ALA A 140 3.97 -9.66 -4.51
C ALA A 140 3.27 -9.19 -3.21
N GLY A 141 3.96 -9.24 -2.08
CA GLY A 141 3.48 -8.72 -0.80
C GLY A 141 3.15 -7.22 -0.84
N CYS A 142 4.04 -6.39 -1.41
CA CYS A 142 3.82 -4.96 -1.59
C CYS A 142 2.64 -4.65 -2.53
N GLN A 143 2.49 -5.40 -3.62
CA GLN A 143 1.36 -5.25 -4.54
C GLN A 143 0.03 -5.62 -3.86
N ALA A 144 -0.03 -6.75 -3.15
CA ALA A 144 -1.20 -7.15 -2.39
C ALA A 144 -1.53 -6.17 -1.25
N PHE A 145 -0.50 -5.60 -0.62
CA PHE A 145 -0.67 -4.54 0.37
C PHE A 145 -1.25 -3.27 -0.27
N ALA A 146 -0.74 -2.82 -1.41
CA ALA A 146 -1.23 -1.63 -2.11
C ALA A 146 -2.71 -1.76 -2.48
N VAL A 147 -3.13 -2.89 -3.05
CA VAL A 147 -4.55 -3.16 -3.39
C VAL A 147 -5.43 -3.12 -2.13
N ARG A 148 -5.01 -3.79 -1.05
CA ARG A 148 -5.75 -3.77 0.22
C ARG A 148 -5.81 -2.38 0.84
N ALA A 149 -4.71 -1.64 0.81
CA ALA A 149 -4.65 -0.27 1.32
C ALA A 149 -5.62 0.64 0.54
N GLU A 150 -5.70 0.49 -0.78
CA GLU A 150 -6.64 1.23 -1.62
C GLU A 150 -8.10 0.89 -1.26
N GLN A 151 -8.44 -0.40 -1.11
CA GLN A 151 -9.78 -0.83 -0.69
C GLN A 151 -10.15 -0.25 0.68
N ILE A 152 -9.23 -0.31 1.65
CA ILE A 152 -9.44 0.28 2.98
C ILE A 152 -9.59 1.80 2.88
N SER A 153 -8.83 2.47 2.01
CA SER A 153 -8.93 3.92 1.81
C SER A 153 -10.30 4.31 1.22
N LYS A 154 -10.81 3.54 0.26
CA LYS A 154 -12.15 3.75 -0.35
C LYS A 154 -13.25 3.54 0.69
N ALA A 155 -13.18 2.46 1.46
CA ALA A 155 -14.13 2.20 2.55
C ALA A 155 -14.10 3.34 3.60
N ARG A 156 -12.92 3.77 4.03
CA ARG A 156 -12.77 4.90 4.96
C ARG A 156 -13.29 6.22 4.38
N ALA A 157 -13.08 6.47 3.09
CA ALA A 157 -13.63 7.65 2.42
C ALA A 157 -15.16 7.62 2.42
N ALA A 158 -15.77 6.47 2.13
CA ALA A 158 -17.21 6.28 2.22
C ALA A 158 -17.73 6.53 3.66
N HIS A 159 -17.10 5.91 4.67
CA HIS A 159 -17.48 6.11 6.07
C HIS A 159 -17.33 7.57 6.52
N ARG A 160 -16.27 8.27 6.08
CA ARG A 160 -16.09 9.70 6.36
C ARG A 160 -17.19 10.55 5.74
N ARG A 161 -17.64 10.24 4.52
CA ARG A 161 -18.78 10.93 3.89
C ARG A 161 -20.07 10.69 4.67
N THR A 162 -20.32 9.46 5.10
CA THR A 162 -21.49 9.14 5.94
C THR A 162 -21.44 9.90 7.26
N LEU A 163 -20.28 9.94 7.92
CA LEU A 163 -20.10 10.66 9.19
C LEU A 163 -20.26 12.17 9.02
N ALA A 164 -19.68 12.76 7.97
CA ALA A 164 -19.82 14.18 7.67
C ALA A 164 -21.29 14.58 7.43
N ASN A 165 -22.08 13.69 6.83
CA ASN A 165 -23.48 13.92 6.52
C ASN A 165 -24.44 13.29 7.55
N GLN A 166 -23.93 12.83 8.71
CA GLN A 166 -24.72 12.07 9.68
C GLN A 166 -25.88 12.88 10.23
N SER A 167 -25.69 14.17 10.54
CA SER A 167 -26.76 15.04 11.06
C SER A 167 -27.90 15.15 10.04
N ALA A 168 -27.60 15.49 8.79
CA ALA A 168 -28.61 15.60 7.74
C ALA A 168 -29.33 14.28 7.46
N LEU A 169 -28.66 13.13 7.63
CA LEU A 169 -29.30 11.82 7.52
C LEU A 169 -30.26 11.56 8.69
N LEU A 170 -29.89 11.95 9.91
CA LEU A 170 -30.77 11.86 11.08
C LEU A 170 -31.99 12.77 10.91
N ASP A 171 -31.80 14.02 10.48
CA ASP A 171 -32.89 14.96 10.23
C ASP A 171 -33.93 14.38 9.23
N LEU A 172 -33.45 13.69 8.19
CA LEU A 172 -34.32 13.01 7.22
C LEU A 172 -35.05 11.80 7.82
N LEU A 173 -34.39 11.02 8.68
CA LEU A 173 -34.97 9.85 9.34
C LEU A 173 -35.97 10.25 10.43
N GLU A 174 -35.78 11.39 11.08
CA GLU A 174 -36.65 11.92 12.14
C GLU A 174 -37.87 12.68 11.60
N ALA A 175 -37.87 13.02 10.31
CA ALA A 175 -38.94 13.79 9.68
C ALA A 175 -40.37 13.20 9.89
N PRO A 176 -40.63 11.89 9.72
CA PRO A 176 -41.97 11.34 9.95
C PRO A 176 -42.42 11.41 11.42
N SER A 177 -41.50 11.18 12.37
CA SER A 177 -41.81 11.32 13.80
C SER A 177 -42.06 12.77 14.19
N LEU A 178 -41.32 13.71 13.59
CA LEU A 178 -41.54 15.13 13.78
C LEU A 178 -42.90 15.55 13.20
N GLN A 179 -43.26 15.02 12.03
CA GLN A 179 -44.57 15.25 11.43
C GLN A 179 -45.70 14.76 12.35
N ASP A 180 -45.60 13.55 12.91
CA ASP A 180 -46.60 13.01 13.85
C ASP A 180 -46.73 13.88 15.11
N THR A 181 -45.63 14.38 15.65
CA THR A 181 -45.68 15.31 16.80
C THR A 181 -46.32 16.65 16.44
N CYS A 182 -45.99 17.24 15.28
CA CYS A 182 -46.65 18.45 14.78
C CYS A 182 -48.17 18.27 14.66
N VAL A 183 -48.62 17.13 14.12
CA VAL A 183 -50.04 16.78 13.99
C VAL A 183 -50.72 16.70 15.35
N ARG A 184 -50.09 16.03 16.33
CA ARG A 184 -50.63 15.92 17.70
C ARG A 184 -50.72 17.26 18.43
N HIS A 185 -49.79 18.17 18.17
CA HIS A 185 -49.81 19.52 18.74
C HIS A 185 -50.77 20.49 18.03
N GLY A 186 -51.39 20.09 16.91
CA GLY A 186 -52.30 20.93 16.13
C GLY A 186 -51.61 21.94 15.21
N ASN A 187 -50.29 21.81 15.04
CA ASN A 187 -49.47 22.63 14.16
C ASN A 187 -49.44 22.00 12.76
N TYR A 188 -50.54 22.22 12.02
CA TYR A 188 -50.77 21.53 10.75
C TYR A 188 -49.97 22.13 9.57
N ASP A 189 -49.60 23.40 9.63
CA ASP A 189 -48.83 24.03 8.55
C ASP A 189 -47.40 23.48 8.49
N GLU A 190 -46.75 23.32 9.64
CA GLU A 190 -45.43 22.69 9.76
C GLU A 190 -45.47 21.21 9.35
N ALA A 191 -46.55 20.49 9.69
CA ALA A 191 -46.72 19.10 9.29
C ALA A 191 -46.79 18.95 7.75
N LEU A 192 -47.49 19.87 7.07
CA LEU A 192 -47.60 19.91 5.61
C LEU A 192 -46.27 20.30 4.95
N GLU A 193 -45.49 21.18 5.56
CA GLU A 193 -44.14 21.52 5.09
C GLU A 193 -43.23 20.28 5.11
N ILE A 194 -43.26 19.51 6.20
CA ILE A 194 -42.49 18.26 6.34
C ILE A 194 -42.94 17.23 5.29
N GLN A 195 -44.24 17.06 5.07
CA GLN A 195 -44.77 16.19 4.01
C GLN A 195 -44.20 16.60 2.63
N SER A 196 -44.24 17.90 2.31
CA SER A 196 -43.72 18.40 1.04
C SER A 196 -42.21 18.16 0.88
N PHE A 197 -41.46 18.20 1.99
CA PHE A 197 -40.03 17.93 1.99
C PHE A 197 -39.75 16.45 1.70
N VAL A 198 -40.47 15.53 2.35
CA VAL A 198 -40.36 14.08 2.12
C VAL A 198 -40.76 13.72 0.68
N ASP A 199 -41.82 14.33 0.15
CA ASP A 199 -42.25 14.12 -1.24
C ASP A 199 -41.21 14.60 -2.25
N LYS A 200 -40.61 15.78 -2.03
CA LYS A 200 -39.50 16.30 -2.85
C LYS A 200 -38.28 15.37 -2.80
N ALA A 201 -37.93 14.87 -1.61
CA ALA A 201 -36.83 13.92 -1.43
C ALA A 201 -37.10 12.60 -2.17
N THR A 202 -38.34 12.10 -2.09
CA THR A 202 -38.79 10.89 -2.79
C THR A 202 -38.71 11.04 -4.30
N ARG A 203 -39.17 12.17 -4.85
CA ARG A 203 -39.12 12.45 -6.29
C ARG A 203 -37.68 12.57 -6.81
N ARG A 204 -36.77 13.23 -6.08
CA ARG A 204 -35.35 13.36 -6.48
C ARG A 204 -34.59 12.04 -6.48
N HIS A 205 -34.99 11.08 -5.65
CA HIS A 205 -34.25 9.83 -5.44
C HIS A 205 -34.99 8.57 -5.95
N GLY A 206 -36.13 8.75 -6.63
CA GLY A 206 -37.00 7.66 -7.08
C GLY A 206 -36.36 6.62 -8.00
N GLU A 207 -35.33 7.00 -8.77
CA GLU A 207 -34.60 6.08 -9.65
C GLU A 207 -33.75 5.05 -8.90
N LYS A 208 -33.32 5.37 -7.66
CA LYS A 208 -32.31 4.58 -6.94
C LYS A 208 -32.91 3.49 -6.03
N LYS A 209 -34.24 3.33 -5.98
CA LYS A 209 -34.97 2.34 -5.16
C LYS A 209 -34.38 2.15 -3.75
N ILE A 210 -34.23 3.25 -3.01
CA ILE A 210 -33.69 3.22 -1.65
C ILE A 210 -34.79 2.78 -0.67
N ALA A 211 -34.66 1.60 -0.06
CA ALA A 211 -35.67 1.05 0.84
C ALA A 211 -35.97 1.96 2.06
N ALA A 212 -34.94 2.58 2.64
CA ALA A 212 -35.11 3.51 3.76
C ALA A 212 -35.97 4.73 3.39
N LEU A 213 -35.82 5.25 2.17
CA LEU A 213 -36.62 6.38 1.68
C LEU A 213 -38.09 5.99 1.50
N ALA A 214 -38.34 4.75 1.08
CA ALA A 214 -39.69 4.22 0.94
C ALA A 214 -40.41 4.13 2.30
N GLN A 215 -39.69 3.68 3.34
CA GLN A 215 -40.22 3.64 4.71
C GLN A 215 -40.52 5.04 5.27
N ILE A 216 -39.67 6.02 5.00
CA ILE A 216 -39.90 7.42 5.40
C ILE A 216 -41.15 7.98 4.70
N ALA A 217 -41.29 7.71 3.40
CA ALA A 217 -42.46 8.14 2.63
C ALA A 217 -43.76 7.49 3.14
N GLU A 218 -43.71 6.20 3.50
CA GLU A 218 -44.84 5.50 4.12
C GLU A 218 -45.20 6.09 5.49
N GLY A 219 -44.20 6.34 6.34
CA GLY A 219 -44.42 7.00 7.65
C GLY A 219 -45.04 8.39 7.52
N SER A 220 -44.62 9.19 6.53
CA SER A 220 -45.20 10.51 6.25
C SER A 220 -46.65 10.42 5.77
N ARG A 221 -46.99 9.41 4.95
CA ARG A 221 -48.39 9.16 4.54
C ARG A 221 -49.26 8.79 5.74
N ASN A 222 -48.78 7.89 6.60
CA ASN A 222 -49.52 7.50 7.81
C ASN A 222 -49.77 8.70 8.74
N ALA A 223 -48.79 9.59 8.90
CA ALA A 223 -48.96 10.83 9.67
C ALA A 223 -49.97 11.79 9.01
N SER A 224 -49.98 11.85 7.67
CA SER A 224 -50.94 12.64 6.90
C SER A 224 -52.37 12.09 7.03
N ASP A 225 -52.53 10.76 7.01
CA ASP A 225 -53.83 10.11 7.21
C ASP A 225 -54.37 10.32 8.64
N ALA A 226 -53.49 10.25 9.64
CA ALA A 226 -53.83 10.58 11.03
C ALA A 226 -54.20 12.06 11.22
N MET A 227 -53.55 12.95 10.48
CA MET A 227 -53.92 14.36 10.44
C MET A 227 -55.32 14.56 9.83
N LEU A 228 -55.63 13.87 8.73
CA LEU A 228 -56.93 13.94 8.09
C LEU A 228 -58.04 13.44 9.01
N SER A 229 -57.86 12.30 9.68
CA SER A 229 -58.85 11.80 10.64
C SER A 229 -59.07 12.78 11.80
N SER A 230 -57.99 13.30 12.39
CA SER A 230 -58.06 14.30 13.47
C SER A 230 -58.80 15.58 13.03
N LEU A 231 -58.56 16.07 11.82
CA LEU A 231 -59.24 17.25 11.28
C LEU A 231 -60.73 16.98 11.01
N LEU A 232 -61.08 15.77 10.53
CA LEU A 232 -62.47 15.38 10.30
C LEU A 232 -63.24 15.21 11.62
N ASP A 233 -62.59 14.71 12.66
CA ASP A 233 -63.17 14.62 14.01
C ASP A 233 -63.44 16.02 14.59
N LYS A 234 -62.50 16.96 14.44
CA LYS A 234 -62.72 18.37 14.82
C LYS A 234 -63.88 19.03 14.07
N LEU A 235 -64.15 18.62 12.83
CA LEU A 235 -65.32 19.12 12.08
C LEU A 235 -66.64 18.51 12.55
N ARG A 236 -66.60 17.34 13.20
CA ARG A 236 -67.75 16.68 13.81
C ARG A 236 -68.11 17.30 15.16
N ASP A 237 -67.19 18.02 15.81
CA ASP A 237 -67.47 18.68 17.08
C ASP A 237 -68.58 19.75 16.95
N PRO A 238 -69.68 19.66 17.74
CA PRO A 238 -70.81 20.57 17.65
C PRO A 238 -70.50 22.03 18.04
N HIS A 239 -69.47 22.24 18.87
CA HIS A 239 -69.15 23.54 19.49
C HIS A 239 -68.00 24.31 18.81
N ILE A 240 -67.56 23.89 17.62
CA ILE A 240 -66.45 24.57 16.93
C ILE A 240 -66.81 25.98 16.46
N ALA A 241 -65.94 26.95 16.77
CA ALA A 241 -66.11 28.32 16.31
C ALA A 241 -65.88 28.44 14.80
N LEU A 242 -66.65 29.30 14.12
CA LEU A 242 -66.54 29.51 12.67
C LEU A 242 -65.10 29.81 12.18
N PRO A 243 -64.30 30.65 12.87
CA PRO A 243 -62.92 30.92 12.44
C PRO A 243 -62.03 29.66 12.46
N GLU A 244 -62.25 28.75 13.40
CA GLU A 244 -61.49 27.51 13.51
C GLU A 244 -61.91 26.49 12.44
N CYS A 245 -63.20 26.43 12.15
CA CYS A 245 -63.73 25.63 11.04
C CYS A 245 -63.12 26.05 9.69
N LEU A 246 -63.01 27.36 9.44
CA LEU A 246 -62.36 27.88 8.22
C LEU A 246 -60.86 27.53 8.16
N LYS A 247 -60.16 27.54 9.30
CA LYS A 247 -58.75 27.10 9.37
C LYS A 247 -58.62 25.63 9.00
N VAL A 248 -59.45 24.75 9.58
CA VAL A 248 -59.43 23.30 9.29
C VAL A 248 -59.69 23.03 7.81
N VAL A 249 -60.71 23.66 7.22
CA VAL A 249 -60.99 23.53 5.78
C VAL A 249 -59.85 24.09 4.93
N GLY A 250 -59.20 25.17 5.37
CA GLY A 250 -58.01 25.73 4.72
C GLY A 250 -56.84 24.74 4.69
N VAL A 251 -56.57 24.06 5.81
CA VAL A 251 -55.54 23.01 5.91
C VAL A 251 -55.89 21.81 5.02
N LEU A 252 -57.14 21.34 5.05
CA LEU A 252 -57.61 20.25 4.19
C LEU A 252 -57.50 20.55 2.69
N ARG A 253 -57.64 21.82 2.29
CA ARG A 253 -57.39 22.24 0.90
C ARG A 253 -55.91 22.23 0.56
N ARG A 254 -55.04 22.60 1.49
CA ARG A 254 -53.57 22.62 1.28
C ARG A 254 -52.95 21.23 1.27
N SER A 255 -53.56 20.26 1.96
CA SER A 255 -53.06 18.88 1.99
C SER A 255 -53.26 18.11 0.68
N ASP A 256 -54.10 18.62 -0.24
CA ASP A 256 -54.43 18.04 -1.56
C ASP A 256 -54.85 16.55 -1.50
N ALA A 257 -55.28 16.07 -0.33
CA ALA A 257 -55.65 14.68 -0.13
C ALA A 257 -57.06 14.36 -0.63
N MET A 258 -57.90 15.38 -0.83
CA MET A 258 -59.29 15.24 -1.28
C MET A 258 -59.61 16.26 -2.37
N ASP A 259 -60.26 15.80 -3.44
CA ASP A 259 -60.82 16.69 -4.46
C ASP A 259 -61.82 17.67 -3.85
N GLU A 260 -61.97 18.85 -4.44
CA GLU A 260 -62.85 19.89 -3.89
C GLU A 260 -64.31 19.42 -3.71
N THR A 261 -64.80 18.57 -4.62
CA THR A 261 -66.13 17.97 -4.52
C THR A 261 -66.23 16.92 -3.40
N ALA A 262 -65.14 16.19 -3.15
CA ALA A 262 -65.05 15.22 -2.06
C ALA A 262 -64.94 15.94 -0.71
N LEU A 263 -64.17 17.02 -0.63
CA LEU A 263 -64.05 17.89 0.54
C LEU A 263 -65.41 18.50 0.94
N ARG A 264 -66.16 19.06 -0.02
CA ARG A 264 -67.50 19.62 0.23
C ARG A 264 -68.47 18.55 0.75
N ARG A 265 -68.44 17.34 0.18
CA ARG A 265 -69.27 16.21 0.65
C ARG A 265 -68.86 15.75 2.05
N ALA A 266 -67.58 15.64 2.33
CA ALA A 266 -67.08 15.25 3.65
C ALA A 266 -67.47 16.29 4.72
N PHE A 267 -67.33 17.59 4.40
CA PHE A 267 -67.76 18.68 5.27
C PHE A 267 -69.26 18.60 5.59
N LEU A 268 -70.12 18.47 4.58
CA LEU A 268 -71.56 18.36 4.77
C LEU A 268 -71.93 17.15 5.62
N ARG A 269 -71.31 15.98 5.37
CA ARG A 269 -71.55 14.77 6.16
C ARG A 269 -71.15 14.93 7.63
N CYS A 270 -69.97 15.49 7.92
CA CYS A 270 -69.52 15.71 9.29
C CYS A 270 -70.42 16.71 10.03
N ARG A 271 -70.90 17.76 9.35
CA ARG A 271 -71.83 18.73 9.94
C ARG A 271 -73.23 18.19 10.10
N GLU A 272 -73.73 17.40 9.15
CA GLU A 272 -75.02 16.73 9.23
C GLU A 272 -75.03 15.74 10.41
N SER A 273 -73.96 14.95 10.61
CA SER A 273 -73.84 14.09 11.78
C SER A 273 -73.77 14.90 13.09
N ALA A 274 -73.01 16.00 13.12
CA ALA A 274 -72.92 16.85 14.32
C ALA A 274 -74.27 17.47 14.71
N VAL A 275 -75.06 17.91 13.72
CA VAL A 275 -76.40 18.45 13.93
C VAL A 275 -77.38 17.35 14.34
N ALA A 276 -77.29 16.15 13.75
CA ALA A 276 -78.11 15.01 14.13
C ALA A 276 -77.82 14.56 15.58
N ASP A 277 -76.55 14.50 15.97
CA ASP A 277 -76.12 14.15 17.34
C ASP A 277 -76.56 15.23 18.35
N ALA A 278 -76.47 16.51 17.99
CA ALA A 278 -76.97 17.61 18.81
C ALA A 278 -78.50 17.69 18.89
N ALA A 279 -79.22 17.14 17.91
CA ALA A 279 -80.68 17.03 17.93
C ALA A 279 -81.18 15.79 18.68
N ALA A 280 -80.31 14.77 18.86
CA ALA A 280 -80.59 13.55 19.60
C ALA A 280 -80.24 13.64 21.10
N ALA A 281 -79.38 14.60 21.47
CA ALA A 281 -79.00 14.94 22.85
C ALA A 281 -79.96 15.99 23.46
#